data_AF-A0A955KY18-F1
#
_entry.id   AF-A0A955KY18-F1
#
_cell.length_a   1.000
_cell.length_b   1.000
_cell.length_c   1.000
_cell.angle_alpha   90.00
_cell.angle_beta   90.00
_cell.angle_gamma   90.00
#
_symmetry.space_group_name_H-M   'P 1'
#
loop_
_entity.id
_entity.type
_entity.pdbx_description
1 polymer ?
#
loop_
_entity_poly.entity_id
_entity_poly.type
_entity_poly.pdbx_seq_one_letter_code
_entity_poly.pdbx_strand_id
1 'polypeptide(L)' 'MVAIFIWFAENIATAMNVWIYPNQSISWTLVSPQKILAWFLLVILSFVLVSLIHKPKSI' A
#
# COMPACT_ATOMS: atom_id res chain seq x y z
N MET A 1 6.75 -8.14 1.15
CA MET A 1 6.07 -8.97 0.12
C MET A 1 4.59 -8.61 -0.02
N VAL A 2 3.85 -8.36 1.08
CA VAL A 2 2.42 -7.93 1.04
C VAL A 2 2.16 -6.68 0.17
N ALA A 3 3.02 -5.65 0.25
CA ALA A 3 2.85 -4.42 -0.53
C ALA A 3 2.82 -4.64 -2.06
N ILE A 4 3.51 -5.67 -2.55
CA ILE A 4 3.53 -6.01 -3.98
C ILE A 4 2.18 -6.63 -4.39
N PHE A 5 1.62 -7.51 -3.55
CA PHE A 5 0.29 -8.08 -3.79
C PHE A 5 -0.81 -7.02 -3.79
N ILE A 6 -0.73 -6.05 -2.87
CA ILE A 6 -1.66 -4.91 -2.83
C ILE A 6 -1.56 -4.10 -4.12
N TRP A 7 -0.34 -3.79 -4.57
CA TRP A 7 -0.14 -3.04 -5.82
C TRP A 7 -0.69 -3.79 -7.05
N PHE A 8 -0.52 -5.12 -7.14
CA PHE A 8 -1.12 -5.90 -8.22
C PHE A 8 -2.65 -5.90 -8.16
N ALA A 9 -3.23 -6.15 -6.98
CA ALA A 9 -4.68 -6.11 -6.80
C ALA A 9 -5.27 -4.73 -7.16
N GLU A 10 -4.55 -3.66 -6.83
CA GLU A 10 -4.94 -2.28 -7.15
C GLU A 10 -4.94 -2.01 -8.66
N ASN A 11 -3.92 -2.48 -9.39
CA ASN A 11 -3.90 -2.36 -10.85
C ASN A 11 -5.00 -3.18 -11.54
N ILE A 12 -5.37 -4.34 -10.99
CA ILE A 12 -6.48 -5.15 -11.49
C ILE A 12 -7.82 -4.44 -11.20
N ALA A 13 -7.99 -3.91 -9.99
CA ALA A 13 -9.21 -3.19 -9.60
C ALA A 13 -9.42 -1.91 -10.44
N THR A 14 -8.35 -1.18 -10.78
CA THR A 14 -8.44 -0.02 -11.69
C THR A 14 -8.70 -0.45 -13.14
N ALA A 15 -8.12 -1.56 -13.60
CA ALA A 15 -8.36 -2.09 -14.95
C ALA A 15 -9.80 -2.60 -15.13
N MET A 16 -10.38 -3.20 -14.08
CA MET A 16 -11.76 -3.69 -14.09
C MET A 16 -12.80 -2.62 -13.76
N ASN A 17 -12.39 -1.34 -13.63
CA ASN A 17 -13.27 -0.22 -13.24
C ASN A 17 -14.00 -0.41 -11.89
N VAL A 18 -13.48 -1.30 -11.02
CA VAL A 18 -14.03 -1.53 -9.67
C VAL A 18 -13.63 -0.38 -8.73
N TRP A 19 -12.45 0.19 -8.94
CA TRP A 19 -11.94 1.33 -8.19
C TRP A 19 -11.13 2.22 -9.12
N ILE A 20 -11.63 3.42 -9.45
CA ILE A 20 -11.03 4.32 -10.45
C ILE A 20 -10.54 5.58 -9.76
N TYR A 21 -9.27 5.94 -9.97
CA TYR A 21 -8.79 7.24 -9.56
C TYR A 21 -9.35 8.34 -10.47
N PRO A 22 -9.65 9.55 -9.95
CA PRO A 22 -10.17 10.65 -10.79
C PRO A 22 -9.28 10.96 -12.00
N ASN A 23 -7.97 10.80 -11.83
CA ASN A 23 -6.97 10.98 -12.89
C ASN A 23 -6.93 9.84 -13.94
N GLN A 24 -7.65 8.74 -13.71
CA GLN A 24 -7.76 7.55 -14.57
C GLN A 24 -9.15 7.39 -15.20
N SER A 25 -10.02 8.38 -15.02
CA SER A 25 -11.42 8.34 -15.49
C SER A 25 -11.58 8.34 -17.02
N ILE A 26 -10.59 8.87 -17.76
CA ILE A 26 -10.65 9.03 -19.21
C ILE A 26 -9.83 7.93 -19.93
N SER A 27 -8.68 7.57 -19.37
CA SER A 27 -7.79 6.53 -19.90
C SER A 27 -7.16 5.77 -18.75
N TRP A 28 -7.14 4.43 -18.85
CA TRP A 28 -6.43 3.60 -17.88
C TRP A 28 -4.93 3.86 -17.97
N THR A 29 -4.30 4.03 -16.81
CA THR A 29 -2.85 4.15 -16.68
C THR A 29 -2.36 3.19 -15.59
N LEU A 30 -1.14 2.70 -15.74
CA LEU A 30 -0.54 1.86 -14.71
C LEU A 30 -0.37 2.66 -13.42
N VAL A 31 -0.77 2.08 -12.28
CA VAL A 31 -0.64 2.73 -10.97
C VAL A 31 0.85 2.83 -10.60
N SER A 32 1.30 4.03 -10.23
CA SER A 32 2.72 4.29 -9.95
C SER A 32 3.31 3.31 -8.92
N PRO A 33 4.53 2.77 -9.16
CA PRO A 33 5.23 1.91 -8.21
C PRO A 33 5.63 2.64 -6.93
N GLN A 34 5.59 3.98 -6.90
CA GLN A 34 5.81 4.77 -5.68
C GLN A 34 4.82 4.40 -4.56
N LYS A 35 3.63 3.87 -4.91
CA LYS A 35 2.70 3.36 -3.90
C LYS A 35 3.26 2.20 -3.11
N ILE A 36 4.07 1.33 -3.70
CA ILE A 36 4.71 0.21 -2.99
C ILE A 36 5.57 0.74 -1.84
N LEU A 37 6.31 1.83 -2.06
CA LEU A 37 7.12 2.47 -1.03
C LEU A 37 6.25 3.08 0.06
N ALA A 38 5.12 3.72 -0.29
CA ALA A 38 4.18 4.25 0.69
C ALA A 38 3.57 3.15 1.57
N TRP A 39 3.14 2.03 0.98
CA TRP A 39 2.65 0.85 1.71
C TRP A 39 3.73 0.24 2.61
N PHE A 40 4.97 0.17 2.14
CA PHE A 40 6.11 -0.31 2.92
C PHE A 40 6.39 0.59 4.13
N LEU A 41 6.40 1.92 3.92
CA LEU A 41 6.56 2.89 4.99
C LEU A 41 5.43 2.78 6.02
N LEU A 42 4.19 2.60 5.58
CA LEU A 42 3.04 2.46 6.47
C LEU A 42 3.15 1.20 7.37
N VAL A 43 3.63 0.09 6.81
CA VAL A 43 3.89 -1.14 7.59
C VAL A 43 5.02 -0.92 8.61
N ILE A 44 6.14 -0.31 8.20
CA ILE A 44 7.23 0.02 9.13
C ILE A 44 6.73 0.95 10.23
N LEU A 45 6.02 2.01 9.87
CA LEU A 45 5.46 2.97 10.81
C LEU A 45 4.54 2.29 11.82
N SER A 46 3.69 1.37 11.36
CA SER A 46 2.83 0.56 12.23
C SER A 46 3.66 -0.24 13.25
N PHE A 47 4.72 -0.94 12.82
CA PHE A 47 5.60 -1.68 13.71
C PHE A 47 6.32 -0.78 14.72
N VAL A 48 6.85 0.36 14.26
CA VAL A 48 7.53 1.34 15.12
C VAL A 48 6.57 1.88 16.17
N LEU A 49 5.34 2.23 15.78
CA LEU A 49 4.31 2.69 16.72
C LEU A 49 4.01 1.62 17.79
N VAL A 50 3.85 0.37 17.37
CA VAL A 50 3.61 -0.73 18.29
C VAL A 50 4.80 -0.96 19.22
N SER A 51 6.04 -0.88 18.72
CA SER A 51 7.24 -1.08 19.55
C SER A 51 7.47 0.05 20.55
N LEU A 52 7.04 1.27 20.24
CA LEU A 52 7.09 2.41 21.17
C LEU A 52 6.09 2.23 22.33
N ILE A 53 4.90 1.69 22.04
CA ILE A 53 3.85 1.47 23.05
C ILE A 53 4.14 0.20 23.87
N HIS A 54 4.58 -0.87 23.22
CA HIS A 54 4.91 -2.14 23.85
C HIS A 54 6.41 -2.28 24.00
N LYS A 55 6.96 -1.71 25.08
CA LYS A 55 8.37 -1.90 25.42
C LYS A 55 8.66 -3.40 25.58
N PRO A 56 9.73 -3.93 24.97
CA PRO A 56 10.09 -5.33 25.12
C PRO A 56 10.36 -5.61 26.60
N LYS A 57 9.67 -6.61 27.17
CA LYS A 57 9.99 -7.10 28.51
C LYS A 57 11.36 -7.74 28.45
N SER A 58 12.28 -7.28 29.29
CA SER A 58 13.50 -8.03 29.59
C SER A 58 13.09 -9.39 30.12
N ILE A 59 13.58 -10.44 29.48
CA ILE A 59 13.47 -11.83 29.96
C ILE A 59 14.47 -12.00 31.11
#